data_AF-A0AAD6WHH7-F1
#
_entry.id   AF-A0AAD6WHH7-F1
#
_cell.length_a   1.000
_cell.length_b   1.000
_cell.length_c   1.000
_cell.angle_alpha   90.00
_cell.angle_beta   90.00
_cell.angle_gamma   90.00
#
_symmetry.space_group_name_H-M   'P 1'
#
loop_
_entity.id
_entity.type
_entity.pdbx_description
1 polymer ?
#
loop_
_entity_poly.entity_id
_entity_poly.type
_entity_poly.pdbx_seq_one_letter_code
_entity_poly.pdbx_strand_id
1 'polypeptide(L)' 'MEYYDNSVLWTIGNKIGKTLKVNKATSIGMRGNYARICVEVDLTKPLLAKFKLRRRVRRIIYEGLHLICFQYGQYRHK' A
#
# COMPACT_ATOMS: atom_id res chain seq x y z
N MET A 1 12.78 -7.19 -13.53
CA MET A 1 12.93 -5.77 -13.11
C MET A 1 11.68 -4.91 -13.29
N GLU A 2 10.58 -5.39 -13.91
CA GLU A 2 9.44 -4.54 -14.30
C GLU A 2 8.50 -4.08 -13.17
N TYR A 3 8.62 -4.62 -11.95
CA TYR A 3 7.74 -4.24 -10.82
C TYR A 3 8.31 -3.11 -9.94
N TYR A 4 9.51 -2.62 -10.24
CA TYR A 4 10.13 -1.48 -9.55
C TYR A 4 9.93 -0.16 -10.28
N ASP A 5 9.28 -0.21 -11.45
CA ASP A 5 8.96 1.00 -12.18
C ASP A 5 7.93 1.82 -11.39
N ASN A 6 8.25 3.10 -11.18
CA ASN A 6 7.41 4.00 -10.40
C ASN A 6 6.00 4.13 -11.01
N SER A 7 5.86 4.05 -12.34
CA SER A 7 4.57 4.07 -13.04
C SER A 7 3.74 2.81 -12.76
N VAL A 8 4.39 1.65 -12.74
CA VAL A 8 3.72 0.38 -12.40
C VAL A 8 3.28 0.38 -10.94
N LEU A 9 4.15 0.83 -10.04
CA LEU A 9 3.85 0.96 -8.61
C LEU A 9 2.72 1.96 -8.35
N TRP A 10 2.70 3.09 -9.05
CA TRP A 10 1.63 4.08 -8.98
C TRP A 10 0.30 3.51 -9.47
N THR A 11 0.32 2.76 -10.57
CA THR A 11 -0.87 2.09 -11.12
C THR A 11 -1.40 1.04 -10.15
N ILE A 12 -0.52 0.27 -9.51
CA ILE A 12 -0.91 -0.71 -8.49
C ILE A 12 -1.47 0.01 -7.26
N GLY A 13 -0.80 1.05 -6.77
CA GLY A 13 -1.24 1.84 -5.63
C GLY A 13 -2.63 2.41 -5.84
N ASN A 14 -2.88 3.01 -7.01
CA ASN A 14 -4.18 3.59 -7.36
C ASN A 14 -5.32 2.59 -7.49
N LYS A 15 -5.00 1.30 -7.67
CA LYS A 15 -6.01 0.23 -7.59
C LYS A 15 -6.38 -0.13 -6.16
N ILE A 16 -5.47 0.07 -5.21
CA ILE A 16 -5.65 -0.29 -3.80
C ILE A 16 -6.27 0.88 -3.01
N GLY A 17 -5.83 2.10 -3.30
CA GLY A 17 -6.24 3.35 -2.65
C GLY A 17 -5.68 4.54 -3.40
N LYS A 18 -5.64 5.73 -2.81
CA LYS A 18 -5.00 6.89 -3.45
C LYS A 18 -3.49 6.84 -3.20
N THR A 19 -2.67 6.68 -4.24
CA THR A 19 -1.21 6.59 -4.06
C THR A 19 -0.63 7.91 -3.56
N LEU A 20 0.19 7.83 -2.52
CA LEU A 20 0.93 8.96 -1.98
C LEU A 20 2.36 8.91 -2.52
N LYS A 21 2.87 10.06 -2.99
CA LYS A 21 4.23 10.17 -3.47
C LYS A 21 5.19 10.11 -2.28
N VAL A 22 5.74 8.93 -1.99
CA VAL A 22 6.80 8.80 -1.01
C VAL A 22 8.08 9.37 -1.62
N ASN A 23 8.65 10.41 -1.00
CA ASN A 23 9.92 10.96 -1.42
C ASN A 23 11.00 9.88 -1.35
N LYS A 24 11.77 9.70 -2.44
CA LYS A 24 12.86 8.71 -2.55
C LYS A 24 13.97 8.89 -1.50
N ALA A 25 14.02 10.04 -0.82
CA ALA A 25 15.02 10.35 0.19
C ALA A 25 15.02 9.37 1.39
N THR A 26 13.88 8.77 1.73
CA THR A 26 13.78 7.77 2.82
C THR A 26 13.95 6.32 2.37
N SER A 27 14.17 6.06 1.08
CA SER A 27 14.26 4.71 0.51
C SER A 27 15.70 4.15 0.43
N ILE A 28 16.70 4.89 0.91
CA ILE A 28 18.11 4.51 0.82
C ILE A 28 18.50 3.44 1.86
N GLY A 29 17.68 3.25 2.91
CA GLY A 29 18.07 2.45 4.08
C GLY A 29 17.70 0.96 4.09
N MET A 30 17.00 0.41 3.09
CA MET A 30 16.41 -0.94 3.23
C MET A 30 17.01 -1.96 2.26
N ARG A 31 18.01 -2.70 2.78
CA ARG A 31 18.53 -3.95 2.21
C ARG A 31 17.40 -4.89 1.81
N GLY A 32 17.09 -4.96 0.52
CA GLY A 32 16.19 -5.97 -0.06
C GLY A 32 15.56 -5.53 -1.39
N ASN A 33 15.45 -6.47 -2.34
CA ASN A 33 14.72 -6.31 -3.60
C ASN A 33 13.20 -6.29 -3.34
N TYR A 34 12.69 -5.22 -2.74
CA TYR A 34 11.25 -5.01 -2.52
C TYR A 34 10.87 -3.57 -2.83
N ALA A 35 9.83 -3.39 -3.64
CA ALA A 35 9.24 -2.09 -3.88
C ALA A 35 8.22 -1.76 -2.77
N ARG A 36 8.17 -0.49 -2.36
CA ARG A 36 7.22 0.02 -1.37
C ARG A 36 6.45 1.19 -1.93
N ILE A 37 5.17 1.26 -1.59
CA ILE A 37 4.28 2.37 -1.94
C ILE A 37 3.43 2.72 -0.72
N CYS A 38 3.13 4.00 -0.56
CA CYS A 38 2.13 4.45 0.39
C CYS A 38 0.82 4.71 -0.35
N VAL A 39 -0.28 4.24 0.22
CA VAL A 39 -1.62 4.46 -0.31
C VAL A 39 -2.51 4.93 0.83
N GLU A 40 -3.36 5.90 0.54
CA GLU A 40 -4.44 6.32 1.42
C GLU A 40 -5.65 5.44 1.15
N VAL A 41 -6.17 4.80 2.19
CA VAL A 41 -7.33 3.90 2.13
C VAL A 41 -8.44 4.42 3.03
N ASP A 42 -9.66 4.40 2.50
CA ASP A 42 -10.85 4.79 3.25
C ASP A 42 -11.36 3.60 4.07
N LEU A 43 -11.17 3.67 5.39
CA LEU A 43 -11.55 2.62 6.33
C LEU A 43 -13.06 2.57 6.61
N THR A 44 -13.83 3.58 6.17
CA THR A 44 -15.31 3.55 6.25
C THR A 44 -15.92 2.63 5.19
N LYS A 45 -15.13 2.24 4.18
CA LYS A 45 -15.53 1.34 3.11
C LYS A 45 -14.84 -0.02 3.24
N PRO A 46 -15.43 -1.08 2.69
CA PRO A 46 -14.77 -2.38 2.61
C PRO A 46 -13.41 -2.29 1.89
N LEU A 47 -12.37 -2.82 2.54
CA LEU A 47 -11.04 -2.87 1.96
C LEU A 47 -10.94 -3.86 0.80
N LEU A 48 -10.11 -3.55 -0.18
CA LEU A 48 -9.90 -4.39 -1.35
C LEU A 48 -9.13 -5.66 -0.97
N ALA A 49 -9.76 -6.83 -1.05
CA ALA A 49 -9.12 -8.10 -0.68
C ALA A 49 -8.13 -8.65 -1.74
N LYS A 50 -8.33 -8.31 -3.02
CA LYS A 50 -7.51 -8.82 -4.13
C LYS A 50 -7.63 -7.93 -5.37
N PHE A 51 -6.61 -7.94 -6.22
CA PHE A 51 -6.62 -7.21 -7.49
C PHE A 51 -6.03 -8.06 -8.63
N LYS A 52 -6.41 -7.74 -9.87
CA LYS A 52 -5.86 -8.40 -11.07
C LYS A 52 -4.75 -7.55 -11.67
N LEU A 53 -3.59 -8.16 -11.86
CA LEU A 53 -2.43 -7.57 -12.55
C LEU A 53 -1.84 -8.57 -13.54
N ARG A 54 -1.65 -8.16 -14.79
CA ARG A 54 -1.11 -9.00 -15.87
C ARG A 54 -1.75 -10.39 -15.90
N ARG A 55 -3.09 -10.41 -15.90
CA ARG A 55 -3.95 -11.62 -15.91
C ARG A 55 -3.89 -12.50 -14.66
N ARG A 56 -3.02 -12.24 -13.69
CA ARG A 56 -2.98 -12.95 -12.41
C ARG A 56 -3.71 -12.18 -11.32
N VAL A 57 -4.47 -12.89 -10.49
CA VAL A 57 -5.11 -12.33 -9.30
C VAL A 57 -4.11 -12.39 -8.15
N ARG A 58 -3.90 -11.26 -7.49
CA ARG A 58 -3.03 -11.11 -6.31
C ARG A 58 -3.90 -10.76 -5.11
N ARG A 59 -3.70 -11.46 -4.00
CA ARG A 59 -4.37 -11.15 -2.73
C ARG A 59 -3.64 -10.01 -2.03
N ILE A 60 -4.39 -9.18 -1.33
CA ILE A 60 -3.87 -8.10 -0.49
C ILE A 60 -3.94 -8.59 0.96
N ILE A 61 -2.85 -8.41 1.70
CA ILE A 61 -2.77 -8.71 3.13
C ILE A 61 -2.61 -7.37 3.83
N TYR A 62 -3.55 -7.04 4.70
CA TYR A 62 -3.50 -5.85 5.54
C TYR A 62 -2.92 -6.23 6.91
N GLU A 63 -1.62 -6.04 7.07
CA GLU A 63 -0.95 -6.22 8.36
C GLU A 63 -1.29 -5.06 9.31
N GLY A 64 -1.40 -5.34 10.61
CA GLY A 64 -1.62 -4.30 11.62
C GLY A 64 -3.00 -3.63 11.60
N LEU A 65 -3.93 -4.07 10.75
CA LEU A 65 -5.28 -3.49 10.68
C LEU A 65 -6.02 -3.57 12.03
N HIS A 66 -5.75 -4.63 12.81
CA HIS A 66 -6.30 -4.84 14.16
C HIS A 66 -5.79 -3.83 15.20
N LEU A 67 -4.71 -3.09 14.91
CA LEU A 67 -4.16 -2.05 15.78
C LEU A 67 -4.83 -0.69 15.53
N ILE A 68 -5.64 -0.56 14.48
CA ILE A 68 -6.36 0.67 14.17
C ILE A 68 -7.65 0.71 15.00
N CYS A 69 -7.79 1.75 15.82
CA CYS A 69 -9.04 1.99 16.53
C CYS A 69 -10.04 2.71 15.60
N PHE A 70 -10.94 1.95 14.96
CA PHE A 70 -11.95 2.49 14.04
C PHE A 70 -12.95 3.44 14.71
N GLN A 71 -13.11 3.35 16.04
CA GLN A 71 -14.01 4.20 16.80
C GLN A 71 -13.49 5.65 16.94
N TYR A 72 -12.18 5.86 16.84
CA TYR A 72 -11.56 7.19 17.00
C TYR A 72 -10.69 7.62 15.82
N GLY A 73 -10.58 6.78 14.77
CA GLY A 73 -9.84 7.10 13.55
C GLY A 73 -8.34 7.34 13.75
N GLN A 74 -7.79 7.01 14.92
CA GLN A 74 -6.40 7.26 15.28
C GLN A 74 -5.65 5.95 15.52
N TYR A 75 -4.63 5.68 14.70
CA TYR A 75 -3.59 4.70 15.00
C TYR A 75 -2.70 5.30 16.09
N ARG A 76 -2.82 4.81 17.32
CA ARG A 76 -2.08 5.32 18.48
C ARG A 76 -0.59 5.02 18.33
N HIS A 77 0.20 6.07 18.13
CA HIS A 77 1.60 6.11 18.54
C HIS A 77 1.65 6.09 20.07
N LYS A 78 2.52 5.25 20.64
CA LYS A 78 3.03 5.42 21.99
C LYS A 78 4.40 6.08 21.89
#